data_AF-A0A6J7G1Z5-F1
#
_entry.id   AF-A0A6J7G1Z5-F1
#
_cell.length_a   1.000
_cell.length_b   1.000
_cell.length_c   1.000
_cell.angle_alpha   90.00
_cell.angle_beta   90.00
_cell.angle_gamma   90.00
#
_symmetry.space_group_name_H-M   'P 1'
#
loop_
_entity.id
_entity.type
_entity.pdbx_description
1 polymer ?
#
loop_
_entity_poly.entity_id
_entity_poly.type
_entity_poly.pdbx_seq_one_letter_code
_entity_poly.pdbx_strand_id
1 'polypeptide(L)'
;MVVNELNQEKIDIIPFSDDLADFIAKALSPAKVTEVRLSEDRSQADVIVPDFQLSLAIGKEGQNARLAARLAGVRIDIKSETQHNNELNGIFEDAEYADGEWILNAETGAQEFHAADGSVMSVEEWEKVTGITAAAVEDEA
;
A
#
# COMPACT_ATOMS: atom_id res chain seq x y z
N MET A 1 -35.11 -28.59 -1.59
CA MET A 1 -33.92 -27.89 -1.06
C MET A 1 -33.21 -27.31 -2.28
N VAL A 2 -33.00 -25.99 -2.33
CA VAL A 2 -32.59 -25.24 -3.55
C VAL A 2 -31.29 -25.78 -4.18
N VAL A 3 -30.45 -26.47 -3.38
CA VAL A 3 -29.20 -27.12 -3.78
C VAL A 3 -29.34 -28.25 -4.81
N ASN A 4 -30.50 -28.92 -4.94
CA ASN A 4 -30.64 -30.06 -5.86
C ASN A 4 -30.90 -29.67 -7.33
N GLU A 5 -31.21 -28.39 -7.62
CA GLU A 5 -31.55 -27.90 -8.96
C GLU A 5 -30.40 -27.17 -9.67
N LEU A 6 -29.26 -26.98 -8.99
CA LEU A 6 -28.13 -26.15 -9.46
C LEU A 6 -26.92 -26.94 -9.98
N ASN A 7 -27.10 -28.19 -10.40
CA ASN A 7 -26.03 -29.00 -11.03
C ASN A 7 -24.67 -29.01 -10.27
N GLN A 8 -24.69 -28.93 -8.93
CA GLN A 8 -23.49 -28.87 -8.06
C GLN A 8 -22.67 -27.57 -8.12
N GLU A 9 -23.26 -26.45 -8.53
CA GLU A 9 -22.61 -25.14 -8.38
C GLU A 9 -22.39 -24.79 -6.91
N LYS A 10 -21.20 -24.28 -6.57
CA LYS A 10 -20.86 -23.84 -5.20
C LYS A 10 -21.46 -22.47 -4.93
N ILE A 11 -22.21 -22.35 -3.85
CA ILE A 11 -22.87 -21.10 -3.44
C ILE A 11 -22.25 -20.64 -2.14
N ASP A 12 -21.75 -19.41 -2.14
CA ASP A 12 -21.26 -18.73 -0.95
C ASP A 12 -22.24 -17.61 -0.56
N ILE A 13 -22.52 -17.51 0.74
CA ILE A 13 -23.43 -16.51 1.30
C ILE A 13 -22.60 -15.57 2.17
N ILE A 14 -22.65 -14.28 1.86
CA ILE A 14 -21.93 -13.23 2.59
C ILE A 14 -22.91 -12.22 3.17
N PRO A 15 -22.59 -11.59 4.32
CA PRO A 15 -23.38 -10.50 4.84
C PRO A 15 -23.19 -9.24 3.98
N PHE A 16 -24.29 -8.60 3.62
CA PHE A 16 -24.26 -7.29 2.97
C PHE A 16 -23.73 -6.22 3.92
N SER A 17 -23.08 -5.20 3.37
CA SER A 17 -22.60 -4.02 4.10
C SER A 17 -22.79 -2.78 3.22
N ASP A 18 -23.18 -1.67 3.84
CA ASP A 18 -23.29 -0.37 3.14
C ASP A 18 -21.92 0.26 2.88
N ASP A 19 -20.90 -0.12 3.66
CA ASP A 19 -19.52 0.27 3.39
C ASP A 19 -18.93 -0.62 2.29
N LEU A 20 -18.54 0.01 1.18
CA LEU A 20 -18.07 -0.69 -0.01
C LEU A 20 -16.74 -1.40 0.23
N ALA A 21 -15.85 -0.84 1.06
CA ALA A 21 -14.58 -1.47 1.41
C ALA A 21 -14.81 -2.79 2.16
N ASP A 22 -15.61 -2.74 3.22
CA ASP A 22 -16.02 -3.91 4.00
C ASP A 22 -16.82 -4.93 3.16
N PHE A 23 -17.68 -4.46 2.25
CA PHE A 23 -18.43 -5.34 1.35
C PHE A 23 -17.50 -6.09 0.37
N ILE A 24 -16.51 -5.41 -0.21
CA ILE A 24 -15.50 -6.02 -1.09
C ILE A 24 -14.67 -7.05 -0.31
N ALA A 25 -14.25 -6.72 0.91
CA ALA A 25 -13.50 -7.65 1.75
C ALA A 25 -14.30 -8.94 2.03
N LYS A 26 -15.60 -8.81 2.32
CA LYS A 26 -16.50 -9.95 2.51
C LYS A 26 -16.75 -10.73 1.22
N ALA A 27 -16.83 -10.06 0.07
CA ALA A 27 -17.06 -10.68 -1.23
C ALA A 27 -15.93 -11.59 -1.71
N LEU A 28 -14.72 -11.40 -1.19
CA LEU A 28 -13.57 -12.26 -1.48
C LEU A 28 -13.46 -13.48 -0.56
N SER A 29 -14.38 -13.65 0.39
CA SER A 29 -14.48 -14.85 1.22
C SER A 29 -14.46 -16.10 0.34
N PRO A 30 -13.59 -17.09 0.60
CA PRO A 30 -12.92 -17.41 1.88
C PRO A 30 -11.55 -16.75 2.13
N ALA A 31 -11.03 -15.92 1.21
CA ALA A 31 -9.75 -15.25 1.42
C ALA A 31 -9.87 -14.12 2.46
N LYS A 32 -8.85 -13.97 3.30
CA LYS A 32 -8.74 -12.85 4.24
C LYS A 32 -8.05 -11.70 3.55
N VAL A 33 -8.69 -10.54 3.63
CA VAL A 33 -8.17 -9.29 3.10
C VAL A 33 -7.47 -8.52 4.22
N THR A 34 -6.25 -8.05 3.95
CA THR A 34 -5.49 -7.20 4.89
C THR A 34 -5.98 -5.75 4.79
N GLU A 35 -6.13 -5.24 3.57
CA GLU A 35 -6.49 -3.85 3.32
C GLU A 35 -7.26 -3.73 1.99
N VAL A 36 -8.21 -2.79 1.94
CA VAL A 36 -8.93 -2.42 0.71
C VAL A 36 -8.78 -0.91 0.52
N ARG A 37 -8.28 -0.50 -0.64
CA ARG A 37 -8.18 0.90 -1.05
C ARG A 37 -9.13 1.15 -2.20
N LEU A 38 -10.02 2.11 -2.03
CA LEU A 38 -10.94 2.52 -3.10
C LEU A 38 -10.40 3.78 -3.77
N SER A 39 -10.54 3.82 -5.09
CA SER A 39 -10.36 5.04 -5.86
C SER A 39 -11.46 6.07 -5.52
N GLU A 40 -11.15 7.36 -5.66
CA GLU A 40 -12.09 8.45 -5.36
C GLU A 40 -13.38 8.38 -6.17
N ASP A 41 -13.29 7.89 -7.41
CA ASP A 41 -14.42 7.68 -8.33
C ASP A 41 -15.17 6.36 -8.09
N ARG A 42 -14.69 5.53 -7.16
CA ARG A 42 -15.21 4.19 -6.84
C ARG A 42 -15.31 3.28 -8.06
N SER A 43 -14.53 3.51 -9.10
CA SER A 43 -14.53 2.65 -10.29
C SER A 43 -13.64 1.42 -10.11
N GLN A 44 -12.63 1.55 -9.24
CA GLN A 44 -11.61 0.54 -8.97
C GLN A 44 -11.35 0.45 -7.46
N ALA A 45 -10.99 -0.76 -7.02
CA ALA A 45 -10.55 -1.06 -5.68
C ALA A 45 -9.31 -1.96 -5.73
N ASP A 46 -8.24 -1.51 -5.07
CA ASP A 46 -7.04 -2.30 -4.83
C ASP A 46 -7.20 -3.06 -3.52
N VAL A 47 -7.05 -4.37 -3.59
CA VAL A 47 -7.20 -5.27 -2.45
C VAL A 47 -5.87 -5.94 -2.16
N ILE A 48 -5.40 -5.76 -0.94
CA ILE A 48 -4.15 -6.34 -0.48
C ILE A 48 -4.48 -7.60 0.32
N VAL A 49 -3.89 -8.72 -0.09
CA VAL A 49 -4.03 -10.02 0.56
C VAL A 49 -2.67 -10.61 0.91
N PRO A 50 -2.60 -11.49 1.92
CA PRO A 50 -1.36 -12.21 2.19
C PRO A 50 -0.92 -13.06 0.99
N ASP A 51 0.38 -13.17 0.74
CA ASP A 51 0.94 -13.89 -0.42
C ASP A 51 0.42 -15.33 -0.56
N PHE A 52 0.25 -16.03 0.56
CA PHE A 52 -0.26 -17.40 0.58
C PHE A 52 -1.74 -17.54 0.19
N GLN A 53 -2.50 -16.44 0.21
CA GLN A 53 -3.93 -16.42 -0.15
C GLN A 53 -4.20 -15.76 -1.51
N LEU A 54 -3.19 -15.24 -2.21
CA LEU A 54 -3.36 -14.59 -3.51
C LEU A 54 -4.10 -15.48 -4.50
N SER A 55 -3.67 -16.74 -4.65
CA SER A 55 -4.36 -17.72 -5.51
C SER A 55 -5.78 -18.04 -5.07
N LEU A 56 -6.06 -18.03 -3.76
CA LEU A 56 -7.39 -18.29 -3.22
C LEU A 56 -8.34 -17.11 -3.50
N ALA A 57 -7.85 -15.89 -3.30
CA ALA A 57 -8.59 -14.65 -3.55
C ALA A 57 -8.95 -14.50 -5.04
N ILE A 58 -8.01 -14.80 -5.94
CA ILE A 58 -8.26 -14.80 -7.39
C ILE A 58 -9.23 -15.93 -7.78
N GLY A 59 -9.03 -17.12 -7.22
CA GLY A 59 -9.81 -18.31 -7.54
C GLY A 59 -9.41 -18.96 -8.88
N LYS A 60 -9.99 -20.13 -9.17
CA LYS A 60 -9.72 -20.85 -10.43
C LYS A 60 -10.15 -19.98 -11.62
N GLU A 61 -9.23 -19.72 -12.55
CA GLU A 61 -9.45 -18.85 -13.72
C GLU A 61 -9.93 -17.42 -13.38
N GLY A 62 -9.64 -16.93 -12.17
CA GLY A 62 -10.10 -15.61 -11.73
C GLY A 62 -11.59 -15.53 -11.42
N GLN A 63 -12.27 -16.67 -11.28
CA GLN A 63 -13.73 -16.71 -11.08
C GLN A 63 -14.15 -15.97 -9.81
N ASN A 64 -13.40 -16.13 -8.71
CA ASN A 64 -13.76 -15.52 -7.44
C ASN A 64 -13.64 -13.98 -7.51
N ALA A 65 -12.50 -13.48 -7.98
CA ALA A 65 -12.29 -12.05 -8.20
C ALA A 65 -13.34 -11.44 -9.15
N ARG A 66 -13.69 -12.16 -10.24
CA ARG A 66 -14.71 -11.70 -11.19
C ARG A 66 -16.11 -11.67 -10.59
N LEU A 67 -16.47 -12.66 -9.77
CA LEU A 67 -17.77 -12.68 -9.09
C LEU A 67 -17.85 -11.57 -8.05
N ALA A 68 -16.79 -11.36 -7.26
CA ALA A 68 -16.71 -10.26 -6.30
C ALA A 68 -16.82 -8.89 -7.00
N ALA A 69 -16.11 -8.69 -8.12
CA ALA A 69 -16.17 -7.45 -8.90
C ALA A 69 -17.57 -7.18 -9.45
N ARG A 70 -18.25 -8.23 -9.96
CA ARG A 70 -19.65 -8.11 -10.43
C ARG A 70 -20.63 -7.87 -9.29
N LEU A 71 -20.38 -8.43 -8.12
CA LEU A 71 -21.22 -8.27 -6.93
C LEU A 71 -21.11 -6.86 -6.35
N ALA A 72 -19.88 -6.33 -6.26
CA ALA A 72 -19.59 -4.98 -5.77
C ALA A 72 -19.85 -3.88 -6.81
N GLY A 73 -19.86 -4.23 -8.10
CA GLY A 73 -20.06 -3.28 -9.20
C GLY A 73 -18.82 -2.43 -9.53
N VAL A 74 -17.64 -2.83 -9.07
CA VAL A 74 -16.37 -2.12 -9.25
C VAL A 74 -15.30 -3.05 -9.82
N ARG A 75 -14.24 -2.49 -10.41
CA ARG A 75 -13.05 -3.27 -10.76
C ARG A 75 -12.27 -3.60 -9.50
N ILE A 76 -11.86 -4.85 -9.35
CA ILE A 76 -11.07 -5.31 -8.20
C ILE A 76 -9.72 -5.81 -8.71
N ASP A 77 -8.65 -5.18 -8.25
CA ASP A 77 -7.28 -5.62 -8.46
C ASP A 77 -6.74 -6.19 -7.16
N ILE A 78 -6.23 -7.42 -7.20
CA ILE A 78 -5.76 -8.13 -6.02
C ILE A 78 -4.23 -8.17 -6.07
N LYS A 79 -3.59 -7.58 -5.07
CA LYS A 79 -2.13 -7.55 -4.91
C LYS A 79 -1.74 -8.31 -3.65
N SER A 80 -0.54 -8.89 -3.64
CA SER A 80 0.01 -9.46 -2.42
C SER A 80 0.67 -8.40 -1.55
N GLU A 81 0.80 -8.65 -0.25
CA GLU A 81 1.53 -7.76 0.68
C GLU A 81 2.96 -7.49 0.19
N THR A 82 3.67 -8.51 -0.31
CA THR A 82 5.01 -8.34 -0.87
C THR A 82 5.01 -7.44 -2.11
N GLN A 83 4.06 -7.61 -3.04
CA GLN A 83 3.94 -6.74 -4.21
C GLN A 83 3.63 -5.30 -3.81
N HIS A 84 2.74 -5.12 -2.83
CA HIS A 84 2.38 -3.81 -2.33
C HIS A 84 3.58 -3.09 -1.68
N ASN A 85 4.34 -3.81 -0.85
CA ASN A 85 5.52 -3.26 -0.19
C ASN A 85 6.64 -2.92 -1.18
N ASN A 86 6.83 -3.74 -2.22
CA ASN A 86 7.84 -3.47 -3.24
C ASN A 86 7.48 -2.25 -4.10
N GLU A 87 6.19 -2.06 -4.41
CA GLU A 87 5.71 -0.86 -5.11
C GLU A 87 5.91 0.40 -4.26
N LEU A 88 5.74 0.33 -2.94
CA LEU A 88 6.11 1.43 -2.03
C LEU A 88 7.63 1.67 -2.03
N ASN A 89 8.44 0.63 -1.86
CA ASN A 89 9.89 0.77 -1.78
C ASN A 89 10.52 1.31 -3.07
N GLY A 90 9.98 0.94 -4.24
CA GLY A 90 10.43 1.50 -5.52
C GLY A 90 10.19 3.00 -5.65
N ILE A 91 9.18 3.55 -4.99
CA ILE A 91 8.95 5.01 -4.92
C ILE A 91 10.02 5.70 -4.05
N PHE A 92 10.55 5.00 -3.04
CA PHE A 92 11.63 5.50 -2.19
C PHE A 92 13.03 5.30 -2.77
N GLU A 93 13.20 4.41 -3.76
CA GLU A 93 14.48 4.21 -4.46
C GLU A 93 14.81 5.38 -5.42
N ASP A 94 13.79 6.07 -5.95
CA ASP A 94 13.93 7.30 -6.75
C ASP A 94 14.03 8.57 -5.90
N ALA A 95 14.03 8.46 -4.57
CA ALA A 95 14.47 9.57 -3.73
C ALA A 95 15.98 9.70 -3.90
N GLU A 96 16.40 10.44 -4.93
CA GLU A 96 17.76 10.96 -5.06
C GLU A 96 18.10 11.66 -3.75
N TYR A 97 18.80 10.96 -2.85
CA TYR A 97 19.57 11.62 -1.82
C TYR A 97 20.53 12.51 -2.58
N ALA A 98 20.31 13.82 -2.55
CA ALA A 98 21.24 14.76 -3.15
C ALA A 98 22.61 14.50 -2.53
N ASP A 99 23.54 13.97 -3.31
CA ASP A 99 24.93 13.76 -2.90
C ASP A 99 25.45 15.11 -2.41
N GLY A 100 25.74 15.23 -1.11
CA GLY A 100 26.10 16.49 -0.49
C GLY A 100 27.04 16.28 0.68
N GLU A 101 27.96 17.21 0.86
CA GLU A 101 28.99 17.12 1.90
C GLU A 101 28.60 17.97 3.10
N TRP A 102 28.73 17.38 4.30
CA TRP A 102 28.63 18.12 5.55
C TRP A 102 29.92 18.90 5.77
N ILE A 103 29.85 20.22 5.60
CA ILE A 103 31.00 21.10 5.79
C ILE A 103 30.80 21.88 7.09
N LEU A 104 31.83 21.90 7.93
CA LEU A 104 31.85 22.73 9.14
C LEU A 104 32.18 24.17 8.74
N ASN A 105 31.22 25.09 8.89
CA ASN A 105 31.45 26.50 8.62
C ASN A 105 32.33 27.09 9.73
N ALA A 106 33.54 27.51 9.36
CA ALA A 106 34.56 27.99 10.30
C ALA A 106 34.20 29.33 10.97
N GLU A 107 33.22 30.08 10.44
CA GLU A 107 32.80 31.37 10.98
C GLU A 107 31.65 31.25 11.98
N THR A 108 30.77 30.25 11.80
CA THR A 108 29.57 30.05 12.65
C THR A 108 29.70 28.86 13.60
N GLY A 109 30.64 27.94 13.34
CA GLY A 109 30.79 26.69 14.08
C GLY A 109 29.63 25.70 13.85
N ALA A 110 28.71 26.01 12.93
CA ALA A 110 27.58 25.17 12.58
C ALA A 110 27.94 24.20 11.45
N GLN A 111 27.31 23.03 11.45
CA GLN A 111 27.38 22.09 10.34
C GLN A 111 26.41 22.56 9.24
N GLU A 112 26.90 22.75 8.03
CA GLU A 112 26.10 23.17 6.88
C GLU A 112 26.16 22.07 5.83
N PHE A 113 24.99 21.58 5.42
CA PHE A 113 24.90 20.60 4.35
C PHE A 113 24.96 21.33 3.00
N HIS A 114 25.99 21.04 2.22
CA HIS A 114 26.15 21.55 0.86
C HIS A 114 25.70 20.50 -0.14
N ALA A 115 24.54 20.73 -0.77
CA ALA A 115 24.06 19.87 -1.86
C ALA A 115 24.83 20.14 -3.17
N ALA A 116 24.96 19.12 -4.02
CA ALA A 116 25.68 19.22 -5.30
C ALA A 116 25.13 20.27 -6.29
N ASP A 117 23.90 20.75 -6.10
CA ASP A 117 23.27 21.81 -6.90
C ASP A 117 23.63 23.25 -6.43
N GLY A 118 24.45 23.38 -5.38
CA GLY A 118 24.87 24.66 -4.79
C GLY A 118 23.92 25.19 -3.72
N SER A 119 22.87 24.44 -3.36
CA SER A 119 21.99 24.75 -2.24
C SER A 119 22.71 24.49 -0.91
N VAL A 120 22.76 25.50 -0.05
CA VAL A 120 23.28 25.37 1.32
C VAL A 120 22.09 25.35 2.26
N MET A 121 21.95 24.27 3.03
CA MET A 121 20.90 24.15 4.03
C MET A 121 21.53 24.05 5.43
N SER A 122 21.05 24.89 6.35
CA SER A 122 21.41 24.80 7.77
C SER A 122 20.62 23.67 8.45
N VAL A 123 21.18 23.08 9.51
CA VAL A 123 20.51 22.03 10.31
C VAL A 123 19.15 22.52 10.84
N GLU A 124 19.06 23.79 11.23
CA GLU A 124 17.84 24.39 11.78
C GLU A 124 16.71 24.56 10.73
N GLU A 125 17.06 24.78 9.46
CA GLU A 125 16.09 24.81 8.36
C GLU A 125 15.65 23.41 7.92
N TRP A 126 16.55 22.43 7.99
CA TRP A 126 16.22 21.03 7.72
C TRP A 126 15.21 20.45 8.71
N GLU A 127 15.36 20.74 10.00
CA GLU A 127 14.43 20.28 11.04
C GLU A 127 13.03 20.88 10.86
N LYS A 128 12.92 22.13 10.41
CA LYS A 128 11.64 22.78 10.13
C LYS A 128 10.92 22.22 8.91
N VAL A 129 11.68 21.84 7.87
CA VAL A 129 11.11 21.37 6.60
C VAL A 129 10.68 19.91 6.68
N THR A 130 11.44 19.06 7.38
CA THR A 130 11.19 17.62 7.43
C THR A 130 10.36 17.18 8.63
N GLY A 131 10.29 17.99 9.70
CA GLY A 131 9.55 17.64 10.91
C GLY A 131 10.10 16.41 11.65
N ILE A 132 11.29 15.92 11.27
CA ILE A 132 11.97 14.81 11.91
C ILE A 132 12.96 15.40 12.91
N THR A 133 12.74 15.16 14.20
CA THR A 133 13.69 15.54 15.25
C THR A 133 14.89 14.60 15.24
N ALA A 134 16.11 15.14 15.32
CA ALA A 134 17.40 14.44 15.25
C ALA A 134 17.72 13.42 16.38
N ALA A 135 16.71 12.85 17.05
CA ALA A 135 16.90 11.94 18.19
C ALA A 135 16.81 10.44 17.85
N ALA A 136 16.69 10.06 16.57
CA ALA A 136 16.49 8.66 16.16
C ALA A 136 17.68 8.02 15.44
N VAL A 137 18.85 8.67 15.39
CA VAL A 137 20.06 8.12 14.77
C VAL A 137 21.15 7.91 15.82
N GLU A 138 20.81 7.21 16.91
CA GLU A 138 21.79 6.57 17.80
C GLU A 138 21.17 5.29 18.38
N ASP A 139 21.12 4.21 17.60
CA ASP A 139 21.36 2.85 18.13
C ASP A 139 21.62 1.88 16.96
N GLU A 140 22.85 1.89 16.45
CA GLU A 140 23.43 0.69 15.85
C GLU A 140 24.95 0.73 16.08
N ALA A 141 25.37 0.14 17.20
CA ALA A 141 26.76 -0.25 17.47
C ALA A 141 26.79 -1.67 18.05
#